data_AF-B8GG57-F1
#
_entry.id   AF-B8GG57-F1
#
_cell.length_a   1.000
_cell.length_b   1.000
_cell.length_c   1.000
_cell.angle_alpha   90.00
_cell.angle_beta   90.00
_cell.angle_gamma   90.00
#
_symmetry.space_group_name_H-M   'P 1'
#
loop_
_entity.id
_entity.type
_entity.pdbx_description
1 polymer ?
#
loop_
_entity_poly.entity_id
_entity_poly.type
_entity_poly.pdbx_seq_one_letter_code
_entity_poly.pdbx_strand_id
1 'polypeptide(L)'
;MKKIPVIILAGVVCVMLFAAGCTSSPGTTPATPAATTAAPMTTLPTVPTPAVSAPESPSWSGTWNTSYSNGTDGAVTEVITLTQTGSSVIGTYHAGKGTLNGTVQEGRLTGIWHDSDANGTYSGFFAFNRSADKNSFTGRWVNTADGADALKNTTQFWNGVMVPATMTAPAAASASEKKSWSGMWSTIWTSEDNSNLTAGDDITFTQTGSSVTGTYINASGNYTGSLTGTVQGAWLNGTWSENDKTGTYGGPMKFELSADGNSFTGTWTYTQDGAYVQNNATYLWNGVRR
;
A
#
# COMPACT_ATOMS: atom_id res chain seq x y z
N MET A 1 -20.76 45.50 2.42
CA MET A 1 -19.64 45.73 3.37
C MET A 1 -20.04 45.16 4.73
N LYS A 2 -19.64 43.92 5.03
CA LYS A 2 -19.94 43.25 6.31
C LYS A 2 -18.66 43.21 7.15
N LYS A 3 -18.72 43.77 8.36
CA LYS A 3 -17.60 43.84 9.32
C LYS A 3 -17.51 42.53 10.09
N ILE A 4 -16.33 41.92 10.12
CA ILE A 4 -16.01 40.75 10.94
C ILE A 4 -15.18 41.25 12.14
N PRO A 5 -15.57 40.96 13.40
CA PRO A 5 -14.77 41.32 14.56
C PRO A 5 -13.64 40.31 14.78
N VAL A 6 -12.46 40.86 14.99
CA VAL A 6 -11.22 40.18 15.41
C VAL A 6 -11.33 39.86 16.91
N ILE A 7 -11.13 38.61 17.30
CA ILE A 7 -10.94 38.21 18.70
C ILE A 7 -9.47 37.84 18.89
N ILE A 8 -8.78 38.67 19.67
CA ILE A 8 -7.44 38.44 20.22
C ILE A 8 -7.63 37.93 21.67
N LEU A 9 -6.97 36.82 22.01
CA LEU A 9 -6.67 36.40 23.39
C LEU A 9 -5.40 35.54 23.30
N ALA A 10 -4.19 36.00 23.64
CA ALA A 10 -3.61 36.10 25.00
C ALA A 10 -3.99 34.86 25.86
N GLY A 11 -3.13 33.96 26.30
CA GLY A 11 -1.72 34.02 26.67
C GLY A 11 -1.59 33.36 28.04
N VAL A 12 -0.97 32.18 28.15
CA VAL A 12 -0.65 31.49 29.42
C VAL A 12 0.63 30.68 29.17
N VAL A 13 1.81 31.22 29.51
CA VAL A 13 2.55 31.14 30.79
C VAL A 13 3.26 29.79 30.99
N CYS A 14 4.59 29.91 31.06
CA CYS A 14 5.61 28.92 31.40
C CYS A 14 5.28 28.03 32.60
N VAL A 15 5.70 26.76 32.50
CA VAL A 15 6.40 26.08 33.60
C VAL A 15 7.59 25.33 33.01
N MET A 16 8.79 25.86 33.25
CA MET A 16 10.02 25.07 33.25
C MET A 16 10.07 24.27 34.55
N LEU A 17 10.43 22.98 34.48
CA LEU A 17 10.95 22.27 35.64
C LEU A 17 11.96 21.19 35.24
N PHE A 18 13.01 21.19 36.03
CA PHE A 18 14.33 20.58 35.89
C PHE A 18 14.31 19.05 36.04
N ALA A 19 15.26 18.38 35.37
CA ALA A 19 16.14 17.41 36.03
C ALA A 19 17.35 17.09 35.13
N ALA A 20 18.48 17.74 35.42
CA ALA A 20 19.79 17.23 35.08
C ALA A 20 20.12 16.06 36.02
N GLY A 21 20.45 14.90 35.46
CA GLY A 21 20.91 13.73 36.20
C GLY A 21 22.23 13.23 35.61
N CYS A 22 23.33 13.78 36.12
CA CYS A 22 24.66 13.19 36.00
C CYS A 22 24.71 11.87 36.79
N THR A 23 25.39 10.85 36.27
CA THR A 23 26.51 10.16 36.96
C THR A 23 27.02 9.00 36.13
N SER A 24 28.18 9.21 35.52
CA SER A 24 29.13 8.18 35.11
C SER A 24 29.66 7.43 36.34
N SER A 25 29.65 6.10 36.29
CA SER A 25 30.34 5.25 37.27
C SER A 25 31.36 4.35 36.53
N PRO A 26 32.67 4.55 36.72
CA PRO A 26 33.69 3.61 36.25
C PRO A 26 33.93 2.56 37.33
N GLY A 27 33.46 1.34 37.10
CA GLY A 27 33.48 0.25 38.08
C GLY A 27 34.16 -1.01 37.57
N THR A 28 35.44 -1.14 37.93
CA THR A 28 36.17 -2.38 38.25
C THR A 28 36.31 -3.48 37.20
N THR A 29 37.53 -3.53 36.63
CA THR A 29 38.14 -4.69 35.97
C THR A 29 38.29 -5.87 36.96
N PRO A 30 37.71 -7.04 36.69
CA PRO A 30 38.00 -8.25 37.46
C PRO A 30 39.38 -8.82 37.10
N ALA A 31 40.07 -9.31 38.13
CA ALA A 31 41.42 -9.86 38.06
C ALA A 31 41.53 -11.04 37.06
N THR A 32 42.60 -10.98 36.26
CA THR A 32 43.08 -12.04 35.38
C THR A 32 43.50 -13.28 36.18
N PRO A 33 42.88 -14.45 35.98
CA PRO A 33 43.38 -15.71 36.52
C PRO A 33 44.66 -16.13 35.82
N ALA A 34 45.58 -16.73 36.59
CA ALA A 34 46.85 -17.27 36.12
C ALA A 34 46.66 -18.29 34.98
N ALA A 35 47.56 -18.22 34.00
CA ALA A 35 47.60 -19.12 32.86
C ALA A 35 47.97 -20.54 33.31
N THR A 36 47.01 -21.46 33.24
CA THR A 36 47.27 -22.91 33.26
C THR A 36 47.69 -23.32 31.86
N THR A 37 48.96 -23.66 31.69
CA THR A 37 49.51 -24.26 30.47
C THR A 37 48.88 -25.63 30.24
N ALA A 38 47.78 -25.67 29.48
CA ALA A 38 47.22 -26.89 28.94
C ALA A 38 48.08 -27.40 27.77
N ALA A 39 48.32 -28.71 27.73
CA ALA A 39 49.04 -29.38 26.66
C ALA A 39 48.40 -29.12 25.29
N PRO A 40 49.18 -29.08 24.19
CA PRO A 40 48.66 -28.85 22.85
C PRO A 40 47.75 -30.03 22.45
N MET A 41 46.44 -29.81 22.49
CA MET A 41 45.51 -30.66 21.75
C MET A 41 45.59 -30.26 20.29
N THR A 42 45.92 -31.22 19.44
CA THR A 42 45.84 -31.09 17.98
C THR A 42 44.38 -30.81 17.61
N THR A 43 44.03 -29.54 17.47
CA THR A 43 42.71 -29.13 16.98
C THR A 43 42.56 -29.59 15.55
N LEU A 44 41.59 -30.46 15.29
CA LEU A 44 41.15 -30.75 13.92
C LEU A 44 40.84 -29.42 13.22
N PRO A 45 41.17 -29.27 11.92
CA PRO A 45 40.77 -28.11 11.17
C PRO A 45 39.25 -27.96 11.25
N THR A 46 38.79 -26.90 11.93
CA THR A 46 37.38 -26.52 11.95
C THR A 46 37.05 -26.10 10.53
N VAL A 47 36.40 -26.98 9.78
CA VAL A 47 35.82 -26.65 8.48
C VAL A 47 34.89 -25.46 8.73
N PRO A 48 35.10 -24.30 8.06
CA PRO A 48 34.22 -23.16 8.25
C PRO A 48 32.80 -23.63 7.95
N THR A 49 31.94 -23.63 8.95
CA THR A 49 30.51 -23.85 8.76
C THR A 49 30.06 -22.80 7.77
N PRO A 50 29.51 -23.17 6.59
CA PRO A 50 28.97 -22.20 5.65
C PRO A 50 28.03 -21.29 6.42
N ALA A 51 28.30 -19.99 6.41
CA ALA A 51 27.35 -19.02 6.96
C ALA A 51 26.04 -19.26 6.21
N VAL A 52 25.04 -19.78 6.91
CA VAL A 52 23.71 -19.94 6.36
C VAL A 52 23.25 -18.52 6.05
N SER A 53 23.28 -18.16 4.77
CA SER A 53 22.76 -16.89 4.29
C SER A 53 21.35 -16.75 4.85
N ALA A 54 21.14 -15.73 5.67
CA ALA A 54 19.81 -15.41 6.17
C ALA A 54 18.87 -15.36 4.96
N PRO A 55 17.67 -15.97 5.05
CA PRO A 55 16.75 -16.04 3.92
C PRO A 55 16.57 -14.63 3.35
N GLU A 56 16.92 -14.44 2.08
CA GLU A 56 16.80 -13.15 1.42
C GLU A 56 15.35 -12.70 1.55
N SER A 57 15.13 -11.65 2.35
CA SER A 57 13.84 -11.00 2.37
C SER A 57 13.55 -10.54 0.94
N PRO A 58 12.36 -10.86 0.40
CA PRO A 58 12.04 -10.54 -0.98
C PRO A 58 12.25 -9.03 -1.18
N SER A 59 13.01 -8.68 -2.20
CA SER A 59 13.42 -7.30 -2.44
C SER A 59 12.24 -6.44 -2.89
N TRP A 60 12.15 -5.21 -2.39
CA TRP A 60 11.26 -4.14 -2.85
C TRP A 60 11.77 -3.51 -4.15
N SER A 61 12.98 -3.85 -4.60
CA SER A 61 13.54 -3.37 -5.85
C SER A 61 12.61 -3.69 -7.02
N GLY A 62 12.40 -2.70 -7.89
CA GLY A 62 11.57 -2.85 -9.09
C GLY A 62 10.86 -1.57 -9.49
N THR A 63 10.14 -1.67 -10.58
CA THR A 63 9.22 -0.63 -11.04
C THR A 63 7.82 -0.98 -10.56
N TRP A 64 7.06 0.01 -10.10
CA TRP A 64 5.73 -0.18 -9.55
C TRP A 64 4.77 0.82 -10.17
N ASN A 65 3.64 0.34 -10.67
CA ASN A 65 2.50 1.19 -11.00
C ASN A 65 1.78 1.50 -9.69
N THR A 66 1.66 2.78 -9.36
CA THR A 66 1.11 3.26 -8.09
C THR A 66 -0.06 4.19 -8.29
N SER A 67 -0.87 4.30 -7.24
CA SER A 67 -1.88 5.34 -7.11
C SER A 67 -1.78 5.98 -5.73
N TYR A 68 -1.86 7.31 -5.68
CA TYR A 68 -1.83 8.07 -4.43
C TYR A 68 -2.87 9.18 -4.43
N SER A 69 -3.27 9.62 -3.23
CA SER A 69 -4.17 10.77 -3.02
C SER A 69 -3.83 11.46 -1.71
N ASN A 70 -4.01 12.78 -1.68
CA ASN A 70 -3.92 13.60 -0.47
C ASN A 70 -5.25 13.63 0.33
N GLY A 71 -6.25 12.84 -0.07
CA GLY A 71 -7.54 12.73 0.61
C GLY A 71 -8.55 13.85 0.29
N THR A 72 -8.15 14.87 -0.45
CA THR A 72 -9.04 15.95 -0.93
C THR A 72 -9.12 16.02 -2.44
N ASP A 73 -8.02 15.68 -3.11
CA ASP A 73 -7.92 15.58 -4.55
C ASP A 73 -8.04 14.11 -4.94
N GLY A 74 -8.70 13.86 -6.08
CA GLY A 74 -8.88 12.51 -6.61
C GLY A 74 -7.55 11.76 -6.79
N ALA A 75 -7.62 10.43 -6.87
CA ALA A 75 -6.43 9.60 -6.98
C ALA A 75 -5.62 9.90 -8.26
N VAL A 76 -4.32 10.07 -8.12
CA VAL A 76 -3.37 10.23 -9.24
C VAL A 76 -2.61 8.92 -9.41
N THR A 77 -2.41 8.50 -10.67
CA THR A 77 -1.62 7.30 -11.01
C THR A 77 -0.22 7.68 -11.44
N GLU A 78 0.75 6.89 -10.99
CA GLU A 78 2.15 7.16 -11.28
C GLU A 78 3.04 5.93 -11.17
N VAL A 79 4.16 5.92 -11.90
CA VAL A 79 5.21 4.91 -11.77
C VAL A 79 6.25 5.35 -10.74
N ILE A 80 6.55 4.47 -9.78
CA ILE A 80 7.72 4.61 -8.91
C ILE A 80 8.77 3.55 -9.25
N THR A 81 10.04 3.88 -9.07
CA THR A 81 11.15 2.93 -9.15
C THR A 81 11.82 2.84 -7.79
N LEU A 82 11.96 1.62 -7.26
CA LEU A 82 12.59 1.35 -5.97
C LEU A 82 13.88 0.56 -6.17
N THR A 83 14.88 0.83 -5.33
CA THR A 83 16.14 0.08 -5.21
C THR A 83 16.39 -0.23 -3.75
N GLN A 84 16.43 -1.51 -3.40
CA GLN A 84 16.72 -2.00 -2.05
C GLN A 84 18.16 -2.49 -1.94
N THR A 85 18.87 -2.05 -0.90
CA THR A 85 20.17 -2.57 -0.46
C THR A 85 20.10 -2.92 1.03
N GLY A 86 20.13 -4.22 1.35
CA GLY A 86 19.90 -4.68 2.72
C GLY A 86 18.49 -4.30 3.20
N SER A 87 18.38 -3.60 4.33
CA SER A 87 17.10 -3.05 4.81
C SER A 87 16.78 -1.67 4.24
N SER A 88 17.73 -0.98 3.59
CA SER A 88 17.49 0.36 3.05
C SER A 88 16.84 0.30 1.67
N VAL A 89 15.84 1.14 1.43
CA VAL A 89 15.19 1.32 0.13
C VAL A 89 15.24 2.79 -0.23
N ILE A 90 15.76 3.07 -1.43
CA ILE A 90 15.62 4.37 -2.07
C ILE A 90 14.68 4.24 -3.26
N GLY A 91 14.01 5.32 -3.64
CA GLY A 91 13.16 5.33 -4.81
C GLY A 91 12.95 6.70 -5.41
N THR A 92 12.36 6.71 -6.60
CA THR A 92 12.03 7.93 -7.34
C THR A 92 10.64 7.84 -7.96
N TYR A 93 9.96 8.98 -8.04
CA TYR A 93 8.66 9.18 -8.72
C TYR A 93 8.65 10.56 -9.40
N HIS A 94 7.57 10.96 -10.08
CA HIS A 94 7.50 12.21 -10.88
C HIS A 94 8.64 12.35 -11.88
N ALA A 95 8.93 11.26 -12.61
CA ALA A 95 10.06 11.17 -13.53
C ALA A 95 11.41 11.60 -12.90
N GLY A 96 11.60 11.30 -11.62
CA GLY A 96 12.83 11.58 -10.87
C GLY A 96 12.81 12.87 -10.04
N LYS A 97 11.70 13.63 -10.04
CA LYS A 97 11.58 14.83 -9.20
C LYS A 97 11.23 14.51 -7.75
N GLY A 98 10.48 13.44 -7.54
CA GLY A 98 10.15 12.91 -6.23
C GLY A 98 11.13 11.83 -5.80
N THR A 99 11.43 11.76 -4.51
CA THR A 99 12.30 10.73 -3.91
C THR A 99 11.63 10.05 -2.72
N LEU A 100 12.00 8.78 -2.52
CA LEU A 100 11.60 7.95 -1.39
C LEU A 100 12.87 7.45 -0.71
N ASN A 101 12.93 7.53 0.62
CA ASN A 101 13.99 6.93 1.42
C ASN A 101 13.38 6.23 2.62
N GLY A 102 13.57 4.92 2.75
CA GLY A 102 12.95 4.13 3.78
C GLY A 102 13.75 2.90 4.21
N THR A 103 13.22 2.22 5.21
CA THR A 103 13.75 0.99 5.79
C THR A 103 12.68 -0.10 5.74
N VAL A 104 13.10 -1.32 5.39
CA VAL A 104 12.26 -2.51 5.39
C VAL A 104 12.45 -3.27 6.69
N GLN A 105 11.35 -3.56 7.34
CA GLN A 105 11.27 -4.49 8.48
C GLN A 105 10.01 -5.34 8.31
N GLU A 106 10.15 -6.67 8.36
CA GLU A 106 9.02 -7.61 8.35
C GLU A 106 8.04 -7.41 7.18
N GLY A 107 8.55 -7.13 5.98
CA GLY A 107 7.70 -6.91 4.79
C GLY A 107 6.98 -5.57 4.76
N ARG A 108 7.25 -4.69 5.72
CA ARG A 108 6.78 -3.30 5.76
C ARG A 108 7.92 -2.36 5.41
N LEU A 109 7.67 -1.45 4.48
CA LEU A 109 8.60 -0.38 4.11
C LEU A 109 8.09 0.94 4.71
N THR A 110 8.87 1.56 5.60
CA THR A 110 8.55 2.87 6.18
C THR A 110 9.63 3.87 5.85
N GLY A 111 9.28 5.15 5.71
CA GLY A 111 10.28 6.14 5.34
C GLY A 111 9.77 7.55 5.19
N ILE A 112 10.56 8.35 4.48
CA ILE A 112 10.30 9.74 4.15
C ILE A 112 10.19 9.85 2.63
N TRP A 113 9.17 10.55 2.17
CA TRP A 113 9.04 10.98 0.78
C TRP A 113 9.40 12.47 0.69
N HIS A 114 9.88 12.87 -0.48
CA HIS A 114 10.22 14.26 -0.78
C HIS A 114 9.84 14.57 -2.22
N ASP A 115 9.23 15.73 -2.43
CA ASP A 115 8.84 16.25 -3.75
C ASP A 115 9.32 17.67 -3.92
N SER A 116 9.59 18.07 -5.16
CA SER A 116 9.93 19.44 -5.50
C SER A 116 9.37 19.78 -6.87
N ASP A 117 8.54 20.82 -6.90
CA ASP A 117 7.93 21.35 -8.11
C ASP A 117 8.11 22.88 -8.20
N ALA A 118 7.37 23.53 -9.10
CA ALA A 118 7.42 24.98 -9.25
C ALA A 118 6.77 25.74 -8.07
N ASN A 119 5.94 25.07 -7.28
CA ASN A 119 5.16 25.64 -6.19
C ASN A 119 5.86 25.48 -4.83
N GLY A 120 6.80 24.54 -4.72
CA GLY A 120 7.66 24.43 -3.56
C GLY A 120 8.29 23.06 -3.40
N THR A 121 8.81 22.85 -2.20
CA THR A 121 9.39 21.59 -1.76
C THR A 121 8.53 21.01 -0.65
N TYR A 122 8.10 19.76 -0.84
CA TYR A 122 7.23 19.05 0.07
C TYR A 122 7.94 17.80 0.58
N SER A 123 7.62 17.39 1.80
CA SER A 123 8.13 16.15 2.35
C SER A 123 7.15 15.59 3.34
N GLY A 124 7.33 14.32 3.66
CA GLY A 124 6.47 13.67 4.61
C GLY A 124 6.86 12.24 4.90
N PHE A 125 6.03 11.56 5.66
CA PHE A 125 6.26 10.18 6.09
C PHE A 125 5.39 9.24 5.29
N PHE A 126 5.85 8.00 5.08
CA PHE A 126 5.05 6.95 4.45
C PHE A 126 5.25 5.60 5.14
N ALA A 127 4.25 4.73 4.97
CA ALA A 127 4.31 3.34 5.40
C ALA A 127 3.56 2.44 4.41
N PHE A 128 4.29 1.51 3.80
CA PHE A 128 3.78 0.54 2.82
C PHE A 128 3.85 -0.87 3.42
N ASN A 129 2.75 -1.60 3.36
CA ASN A 129 2.67 -3.01 3.72
C ASN A 129 2.62 -3.82 2.43
N ARG A 130 3.63 -4.65 2.23
CA ARG A 130 3.68 -5.53 1.07
C ARG A 130 2.65 -6.64 1.22
N SER A 131 2.03 -7.03 0.11
CA SER A 131 1.24 -8.25 0.03
C SER A 131 2.10 -9.49 0.26
N ALA A 132 1.45 -10.59 0.66
CA ALA A 132 2.11 -11.88 0.82
C ALA A 132 2.71 -12.41 -0.50
N ASP A 133 2.06 -12.09 -1.63
CA ASP A 133 2.54 -12.42 -2.98
C ASP A 133 3.75 -11.59 -3.44
N LYS A 134 4.08 -10.54 -2.69
CA LYS A 134 5.24 -9.67 -2.92
C LYS A 134 5.16 -8.82 -4.19
N ASN A 135 4.03 -8.84 -4.90
CA ASN A 135 3.78 -8.15 -6.16
C ASN A 135 2.91 -6.90 -5.99
N SER A 136 2.39 -6.64 -4.79
CA SER A 136 1.64 -5.43 -4.50
C SER A 136 1.96 -4.88 -3.11
N PHE A 137 1.56 -3.64 -2.87
CA PHE A 137 1.56 -3.05 -1.54
C PHE A 137 0.36 -2.12 -1.37
N THR A 138 -0.07 -2.01 -0.12
CA THR A 138 -0.98 -0.96 0.33
C THR A 138 -0.22 0.01 1.21
N GLY A 139 -0.59 1.29 1.19
CA GLY A 139 0.21 2.28 1.89
C GLY A 139 -0.51 3.56 2.28
N ARG A 140 0.12 4.27 3.20
CA ARG A 140 -0.30 5.57 3.73
C ARG A 140 0.86 6.54 3.65
N TRP A 141 0.55 7.81 3.50
CA TRP A 141 1.52 8.90 3.60
C TRP A 141 0.89 10.10 4.33
N VAL A 142 1.73 11.00 4.84
CA VAL A 142 1.34 12.27 5.47
C VAL A 142 2.41 13.32 5.21
N ASN A 143 2.07 14.60 5.29
CA ASN A 143 3.08 15.67 5.21
C ASN A 143 3.89 15.75 6.51
N THR A 144 5.11 16.30 6.43
CA THR A 144 5.96 16.50 7.61
C THR A 144 5.27 17.37 8.66
N ALA A 145 4.45 18.35 8.23
CA ALA A 145 3.68 19.21 9.11
C ALA A 145 2.66 18.46 9.99
N ASP A 146 2.15 17.32 9.52
CA ASP A 146 1.18 16.49 10.24
C ASP A 146 1.86 15.55 11.27
N GLY A 147 3.16 15.30 11.09
CA GLY A 147 3.95 14.38 11.92
C GLY A 147 3.74 12.89 11.58
N ALA A 148 4.71 12.04 11.90
CA ALA A 148 4.70 10.63 11.53
C ALA A 148 3.53 9.84 12.17
N ASP A 149 3.06 10.24 13.35
CA ASP A 149 1.93 9.60 14.03
C ASP A 149 0.61 9.74 13.26
N ALA A 150 0.49 10.75 12.38
CA ALA A 150 -0.70 10.93 11.56
C ALA A 150 -0.92 9.78 10.57
N LEU A 151 0.11 8.98 10.25
CA LEU A 151 -0.03 7.76 9.42
C LEU A 151 -1.06 6.76 9.95
N LYS A 152 -1.35 6.78 11.26
CA LYS A 152 -2.32 5.88 11.90
C LYS A 152 -3.76 6.20 11.52
N ASN A 153 -4.05 7.48 11.27
CA ASN A 153 -5.42 8.00 11.13
C ASN A 153 -5.64 8.72 9.80
N THR A 154 -4.60 8.88 8.98
CA THR A 154 -4.69 9.57 7.70
C THR A 154 -5.58 8.83 6.71
N THR A 155 -6.36 9.60 5.94
CA THR A 155 -7.12 9.11 4.79
C THR A 155 -6.26 9.06 3.53
N GLN A 156 -5.12 9.78 3.51
CA GLN A 156 -4.15 9.77 2.43
C GLN A 156 -3.63 8.36 2.21
N PHE A 157 -3.46 7.95 0.95
CA PHE A 157 -3.00 6.62 0.61
C PHE A 157 -1.98 6.65 -0.51
N TRP A 158 -1.21 5.57 -0.60
CA TRP A 158 -0.30 5.28 -1.69
C TRP A 158 -0.20 3.77 -1.86
N ASN A 159 -0.79 3.24 -2.92
CA ASN A 159 -0.83 1.82 -3.22
C ASN A 159 0.01 1.53 -4.46
N GLY A 160 0.48 0.29 -4.61
CA GLY A 160 1.26 -0.07 -5.78
C GLY A 160 1.19 -1.53 -6.17
N VAL A 161 1.38 -1.78 -7.45
CA VAL A 161 1.51 -3.10 -8.07
C VAL A 161 2.81 -3.13 -8.85
N MET A 162 3.62 -4.16 -8.64
CA MET A 162 4.89 -4.32 -9.31
C MET A 162 4.65 -4.48 -10.81
N VAL A 163 5.37 -3.71 -11.61
CA VAL A 163 5.45 -3.92 -13.05
C VAL A 163 6.34 -5.13 -13.26
N PRO A 164 5.85 -6.23 -13.86
CA PRO A 164 6.70 -7.35 -14.19
C PRO A 164 7.82 -6.83 -15.08
N ALA A 165 9.08 -7.07 -14.68
CA ALA A 165 10.19 -6.90 -15.61
C ALA A 165 9.81 -7.71 -16.85
N THR A 166 9.74 -7.08 -18.03
CA THR A 166 9.40 -7.76 -19.27
C THR A 166 10.36 -8.93 -19.41
N MET A 167 9.91 -10.12 -19.04
CA MET A 167 10.67 -11.33 -19.21
C MET A 167 10.77 -11.52 -20.71
N THR A 168 11.96 -11.28 -21.26
CA THR A 168 12.38 -11.91 -22.50
C THR A 168 12.18 -13.42 -22.32
N ALA A 169 11.08 -13.95 -22.87
CA ALA A 169 10.59 -15.32 -22.72
C ALA A 169 11.42 -16.34 -23.56
N PRO A 170 11.24 -17.67 -23.42
CA PRO A 170 10.35 -18.41 -22.52
C PRO A 170 11.04 -19.55 -21.72
N ALA A 171 10.60 -19.81 -20.49
CA ALA A 171 10.75 -21.12 -19.85
C ALA A 171 9.35 -21.73 -19.66
N ALA A 172 9.21 -22.97 -20.12
CA ALA A 172 7.96 -23.68 -20.33
C ALA A 172 7.02 -23.65 -19.10
N ALA A 173 5.74 -23.42 -19.41
CA ALA A 173 4.63 -23.42 -18.48
C ALA A 173 4.62 -24.68 -17.59
N SER A 174 4.88 -24.49 -16.30
CA SER A 174 4.33 -25.38 -15.29
C SER A 174 2.84 -25.06 -15.19
N ALA A 175 2.00 -26.09 -15.22
CA ALA A 175 0.56 -26.03 -15.39
C ALA A 175 -0.10 -24.88 -14.60
N SER A 176 -0.73 -23.98 -15.35
CA SER A 176 -1.58 -22.91 -14.84
C SER A 176 -2.66 -23.52 -13.95
N GLU A 177 -2.54 -23.36 -12.64
CA GLU A 177 -3.75 -23.30 -11.82
C GLU A 177 -4.62 -22.22 -12.47
N LYS A 178 -5.84 -22.59 -12.84
CA LYS A 178 -6.74 -21.69 -13.55
C LYS A 178 -7.09 -20.58 -12.57
N LYS A 179 -6.39 -19.44 -12.66
CA LYS A 179 -6.63 -18.26 -11.82
C LYS A 179 -8.10 -17.90 -11.95
N SER A 180 -8.83 -18.24 -10.90
CA SER A 180 -10.28 -18.10 -10.83
C SER A 180 -10.61 -16.81 -10.13
N TRP A 181 -11.59 -16.07 -10.60
CA TRP A 181 -12.15 -14.94 -9.89
C TRP A 181 -12.98 -15.38 -8.67
N SER A 182 -13.39 -16.65 -8.59
CA SER A 182 -14.18 -17.16 -7.46
C SER A 182 -13.46 -16.94 -6.13
N GLY A 183 -14.15 -16.45 -5.12
CA GLY A 183 -13.61 -16.25 -3.78
C GLY A 183 -14.15 -14.99 -3.11
N MET A 184 -13.68 -14.74 -1.90
CA MET A 184 -13.98 -13.51 -1.16
C MET A 184 -12.85 -12.51 -1.36
N TRP A 185 -13.20 -11.24 -1.54
CA TRP A 185 -12.28 -10.16 -1.88
C TRP A 185 -12.57 -8.96 -1.00
N SER A 186 -11.58 -8.47 -0.27
CA SER A 186 -11.67 -7.15 0.37
C SER A 186 -11.34 -6.08 -0.66
N THR A 187 -12.20 -5.09 -0.80
CA THR A 187 -12.07 -4.08 -1.86
C THR A 187 -11.88 -2.67 -1.34
N ILE A 188 -11.47 -1.77 -2.22
CA ILE A 188 -11.42 -0.33 -1.99
C ILE A 188 -11.87 0.33 -3.29
N TRP A 189 -12.78 1.30 -3.20
CA TRP A 189 -13.33 2.00 -4.36
C TRP A 189 -13.41 3.51 -4.12
N THR A 190 -13.41 4.30 -5.19
CA THR A 190 -13.54 5.77 -5.11
C THR A 190 -15.00 6.19 -5.22
N SER A 191 -15.49 7.03 -4.31
CA SER A 191 -16.86 7.56 -4.29
C SER A 191 -17.29 8.24 -5.58
N GLU A 192 -18.60 8.41 -5.77
CA GLU A 192 -19.20 9.01 -6.97
C GLU A 192 -18.68 10.42 -7.29
N ASP A 193 -18.18 11.16 -6.31
CA ASP A 193 -17.56 12.48 -6.49
C ASP A 193 -16.04 12.42 -6.75
N ASN A 194 -15.50 11.20 -6.87
CA ASN A 194 -14.08 10.89 -7.02
C ASN A 194 -13.19 11.46 -5.89
N SER A 195 -13.78 11.88 -4.76
CA SER A 195 -13.10 12.64 -3.72
C SER A 195 -12.68 11.78 -2.52
N ASN A 196 -13.37 10.67 -2.27
CA ASN A 196 -13.09 9.79 -1.12
C ASN A 196 -12.86 8.34 -1.58
N LEU A 197 -11.81 7.70 -1.05
CA LEU A 197 -11.74 6.24 -1.09
C LEU A 197 -12.56 5.66 0.06
N THR A 198 -13.58 4.90 -0.30
CA THR A 198 -14.36 4.12 0.64
C THR A 198 -13.67 2.76 0.80
N ALA A 199 -13.38 2.37 2.05
CA ALA A 199 -13.04 0.98 2.34
C ALA A 199 -14.19 0.15 1.80
N GLY A 200 -13.89 -0.56 0.73
CA GLY A 200 -14.87 -1.22 -0.09
C GLY A 200 -15.35 -2.49 0.57
N ASP A 201 -16.45 -2.95 0.04
CA ASP A 201 -17.17 -4.06 0.58
C ASP A 201 -16.43 -5.35 0.30
N ASP A 202 -16.66 -6.35 1.15
CA ASP A 202 -16.23 -7.70 0.82
C ASP A 202 -17.10 -8.19 -0.34
N ILE A 203 -16.47 -8.41 -1.48
CA ILE A 203 -17.13 -8.99 -2.65
C ILE A 203 -16.92 -10.49 -2.60
N THR A 204 -18.01 -11.26 -2.70
CA THR A 204 -17.92 -12.69 -2.99
C THR A 204 -18.17 -12.91 -4.47
N PHE A 205 -17.14 -13.31 -5.21
CA PHE A 205 -17.26 -13.72 -6.61
C PHE A 205 -17.51 -15.23 -6.73
N THR A 206 -18.35 -15.60 -7.69
CA THR A 206 -18.56 -16.97 -8.14
C THR A 206 -18.32 -17.03 -9.65
N GLN A 207 -17.28 -17.75 -10.07
CA GLN A 207 -16.96 -17.97 -11.47
C GLN A 207 -17.43 -19.35 -11.95
N THR A 208 -18.20 -19.37 -13.04
CA THR A 208 -18.60 -20.58 -13.76
C THR A 208 -18.22 -20.42 -15.23
N GLY A 209 -17.19 -21.15 -15.67
CA GLY A 209 -16.65 -21.00 -17.02
C GLY A 209 -16.02 -19.62 -17.22
N SER A 210 -16.51 -18.87 -18.21
CA SER A 210 -16.13 -17.46 -18.43
C SER A 210 -17.03 -16.47 -17.69
N SER A 211 -18.14 -16.90 -17.09
CA SER A 211 -19.05 -15.99 -16.40
C SER A 211 -18.67 -15.84 -14.94
N VAL A 212 -18.71 -14.60 -14.44
CA VAL A 212 -18.54 -14.27 -13.01
C VAL A 212 -19.78 -13.55 -12.53
N THR A 213 -20.33 -13.99 -11.41
CA THR A 213 -21.28 -13.21 -10.62
C THR A 213 -20.62 -12.79 -9.32
N GLY A 214 -21.06 -11.69 -8.74
CA GLY A 214 -20.60 -11.22 -7.45
C GLY A 214 -21.70 -10.59 -6.63
N THR A 215 -21.55 -10.62 -5.31
CA THR A 215 -22.40 -9.87 -4.38
C THR A 215 -21.51 -9.15 -3.38
N TYR A 216 -21.92 -7.95 -3.00
CA TYR A 216 -21.27 -7.17 -1.96
C TYR A 216 -22.31 -6.54 -1.04
N ILE A 217 -21.92 -6.31 0.21
CA ILE A 217 -22.74 -5.64 1.22
C ILE A 217 -21.98 -4.40 1.63
N ASN A 218 -22.63 -3.23 1.54
CA ASN A 218 -21.99 -1.99 1.90
C ASN A 218 -21.42 -2.02 3.34
N ALA A 219 -20.35 -1.29 3.63
CA ALA A 219 -19.73 -1.29 4.96
C ALA A 219 -20.72 -0.93 6.10
N SER A 220 -21.82 -0.23 5.77
CA SER A 220 -22.89 0.12 6.71
C SER A 220 -24.00 -0.95 6.84
N GLY A 221 -23.97 -2.01 6.05
CA GLY A 221 -25.02 -3.04 5.97
C GLY A 221 -26.35 -2.57 5.36
N ASN A 222 -26.37 -1.38 4.75
CA ASN A 222 -27.58 -0.69 4.33
C ASN A 222 -28.10 -1.12 2.95
N TYR A 223 -27.22 -1.61 2.08
CA TYR A 223 -27.60 -2.11 0.75
C TYR A 223 -26.69 -3.25 0.30
N THR A 224 -27.25 -4.09 -0.56
CA THR A 224 -26.58 -5.18 -1.25
C THR A 224 -26.42 -4.80 -2.70
N GLY A 225 -25.19 -4.89 -3.20
CA GLY A 225 -24.93 -4.79 -4.63
C GLY A 225 -24.64 -6.15 -5.25
N SER A 226 -24.79 -6.21 -6.57
CA SER A 226 -24.50 -7.37 -7.40
C SER A 226 -23.61 -6.99 -8.57
N LEU A 227 -22.75 -7.91 -8.98
CA LEU A 227 -21.91 -7.77 -10.15
C LEU A 227 -22.13 -8.95 -11.09
N THR A 228 -22.07 -8.70 -12.38
CA THR A 228 -22.03 -9.75 -13.40
C THR A 228 -20.99 -9.39 -14.45
N GLY A 229 -20.26 -10.37 -14.99
CA GLY A 229 -19.28 -10.11 -16.01
C GLY A 229 -18.75 -11.35 -16.70
N THR A 230 -17.91 -11.13 -17.71
CA THR A 230 -17.25 -12.16 -18.50
C THR A 230 -15.73 -12.03 -18.40
N VAL A 231 -15.05 -13.16 -18.22
CA VAL A 231 -13.61 -13.29 -18.12
C VAL A 231 -13.01 -13.54 -19.49
N GLN A 232 -12.03 -12.72 -19.87
CA GLN A 232 -11.19 -12.91 -21.04
C GLN A 232 -9.72 -12.73 -20.65
N GLY A 233 -9.00 -13.84 -20.50
CA GLY A 233 -7.63 -13.83 -19.98
C GLY A 233 -7.61 -13.37 -18.51
N ALA A 234 -6.85 -12.32 -18.22
CA ALA A 234 -6.79 -11.70 -16.89
C ALA A 234 -7.93 -10.69 -16.64
N TRP A 235 -8.76 -10.38 -17.64
CA TRP A 235 -9.74 -9.30 -17.54
C TRP A 235 -11.13 -9.82 -17.19
N LEU A 236 -11.80 -9.17 -16.24
CA LEU A 236 -13.22 -9.29 -15.98
C LEU A 236 -13.92 -8.00 -16.43
N ASN A 237 -14.74 -8.10 -17.48
CA ASN A 237 -15.56 -6.99 -17.98
C ASN A 237 -17.03 -7.27 -17.64
N GLY A 238 -17.75 -6.28 -17.14
CA GLY A 238 -19.11 -6.53 -16.67
C GLY A 238 -19.86 -5.28 -16.26
N THR A 239 -20.90 -5.48 -15.47
CA THR A 239 -21.68 -4.43 -14.84
C THR A 239 -21.84 -4.70 -13.35
N TRP A 240 -21.85 -3.64 -12.57
CA TRP A 240 -22.28 -3.67 -11.18
C TRP A 240 -23.64 -3.00 -11.08
N SER A 241 -24.41 -3.35 -10.04
CA SER A 241 -25.67 -2.69 -9.71
C SER A 241 -25.95 -2.77 -8.22
N GLU A 242 -26.59 -1.77 -7.68
CA GLU A 242 -27.11 -1.76 -6.32
C GLU A 242 -28.48 -1.09 -6.29
N ASN A 243 -29.28 -1.48 -5.31
CA ASN A 243 -30.57 -0.86 -5.06
C ASN A 243 -30.56 -0.31 -3.64
N ASP A 244 -30.99 0.93 -3.49
CA ASP A 244 -31.25 1.52 -2.18
C ASP A 244 -32.70 2.05 -2.11
N LYS A 245 -33.00 2.88 -1.11
CA LYS A 245 -34.35 3.48 -0.95
C LYS A 245 -34.68 4.55 -1.98
N THR A 246 -33.68 5.05 -2.69
CA THR A 246 -33.75 6.23 -3.57
C THR A 246 -33.69 5.88 -5.05
N GLY A 247 -33.18 4.71 -5.43
CA GLY A 247 -33.22 4.23 -6.81
C GLY A 247 -32.37 2.99 -7.08
N THR A 248 -32.19 2.71 -8.37
CA THR A 248 -31.25 1.69 -8.85
C THR A 248 -30.01 2.38 -9.41
N TYR A 249 -28.86 2.00 -8.88
CA TYR A 249 -27.55 2.46 -9.34
C TYR A 249 -26.79 1.32 -10.00
N GLY A 250 -25.84 1.66 -10.85
CA GLY A 250 -24.96 0.67 -11.45
C GLY A 250 -24.03 1.25 -12.48
N GLY A 251 -23.50 0.38 -13.34
CA GLY A 251 -22.74 0.79 -14.50
C GLY A 251 -21.71 -0.26 -14.91
N PRO A 252 -21.00 -0.02 -16.03
CA PRO A 252 -19.93 -0.89 -16.47
C PRO A 252 -18.75 -0.89 -15.48
N MET A 253 -18.08 -2.03 -15.41
CA MET A 253 -16.85 -2.25 -14.67
C MET A 253 -15.84 -3.04 -15.52
N LYS A 254 -14.56 -2.83 -15.24
CA LYS A 254 -13.44 -3.52 -15.87
C LYS A 254 -12.34 -3.76 -14.86
N PHE A 255 -12.09 -5.01 -14.52
CA PHE A 255 -11.05 -5.43 -13.58
C PHE A 255 -9.98 -6.26 -14.28
N GLU A 256 -8.75 -6.15 -13.82
CA GLU A 256 -7.60 -6.95 -14.24
C GLU A 256 -7.07 -7.73 -13.04
N LEU A 257 -7.10 -9.06 -13.16
CA LEU A 257 -6.54 -9.98 -12.19
C LEU A 257 -5.03 -9.96 -12.28
N SER A 258 -4.38 -9.76 -11.15
CA SER A 258 -2.93 -9.92 -11.01
C SER A 258 -2.45 -11.29 -11.48
N ALA A 259 -1.16 -11.33 -11.85
CA ALA A 259 -0.53 -12.55 -12.33
C ALA A 259 -0.44 -13.67 -11.27
N ASP A 260 -0.76 -13.44 -10.01
CA ASP A 260 -0.86 -14.50 -8.99
C ASP A 260 -2.31 -14.89 -8.67
N GLY A 261 -3.29 -14.13 -9.14
CA GLY A 261 -4.70 -14.38 -8.87
C GLY A 261 -5.18 -13.92 -7.48
N ASN A 262 -4.35 -13.19 -6.72
CA ASN A 262 -4.64 -12.78 -5.34
C ASN A 262 -5.04 -11.31 -5.20
N SER A 263 -4.85 -10.50 -6.24
CA SER A 263 -5.34 -9.12 -6.29
C SER A 263 -5.95 -8.78 -7.64
N PHE A 264 -6.78 -7.75 -7.69
CA PHE A 264 -7.18 -7.12 -8.94
C PHE A 264 -7.15 -5.60 -8.80
N THR A 265 -6.92 -4.94 -9.94
CA THR A 265 -7.13 -3.51 -10.09
C THR A 265 -8.18 -3.26 -11.13
N GLY A 266 -8.91 -2.16 -11.04
CA GLY A 266 -9.83 -1.85 -12.11
C GLY A 266 -10.63 -0.59 -11.89
N THR A 267 -11.63 -0.46 -12.76
CA THR A 267 -12.42 0.75 -12.89
C THR A 267 -13.90 0.45 -12.99
N TRP A 268 -14.72 1.40 -12.61
CA TRP A 268 -16.16 1.37 -12.80
C TRP A 268 -16.70 2.76 -13.16
N THR A 269 -17.92 2.82 -13.68
CA THR A 269 -18.63 4.09 -13.91
C THR A 269 -19.99 4.07 -13.23
N TYR A 270 -20.54 5.25 -12.94
CA TYR A 270 -21.77 5.43 -12.21
C TYR A 270 -22.94 5.88 -13.10
N THR A 271 -24.02 5.11 -13.06
CA THR A 271 -25.33 5.41 -13.65
C THR A 271 -26.42 5.29 -12.59
N GLN A 272 -27.44 6.14 -12.69
CA GLN A 272 -28.65 6.13 -11.87
C GLN A 272 -29.84 6.04 -12.83
N ASP A 273 -30.71 5.05 -12.60
CA ASP A 273 -31.86 4.77 -13.46
C ASP A 273 -31.49 4.64 -14.95
N GLY A 274 -30.29 4.12 -15.21
CA GLY A 274 -29.74 3.93 -16.57
C GLY A 274 -29.18 5.19 -17.24
N ALA A 275 -29.23 6.36 -16.58
CA ALA A 275 -28.60 7.58 -17.06
C ALA A 275 -27.26 7.81 -16.33
N TYR A 276 -26.26 8.32 -17.04
CA TYR A 276 -25.00 8.75 -16.40
C TYR A 276 -25.24 9.96 -15.53
N VAL A 277 -24.88 9.85 -14.25
CA VAL A 277 -25.21 10.87 -13.24
C VAL A 277 -24.14 11.95 -13.13
N GLN A 278 -22.89 11.62 -13.49
CA GLN A 278 -21.76 12.55 -13.41
C GLN A 278 -20.74 12.28 -14.53
N ASN A 279 -20.64 13.21 -15.49
CA ASN A 279 -19.54 13.43 -16.46
C ASN A 279 -18.88 12.20 -17.13
N ASN A 280 -19.53 11.03 -17.15
CA ASN A 280 -18.93 9.78 -17.63
C ASN A 280 -17.61 9.44 -16.89
N ALA A 281 -17.51 9.85 -15.62
CA ALA A 281 -16.30 9.68 -14.84
C ALA A 281 -16.02 8.18 -14.60
N THR A 282 -14.74 7.85 -14.64
CA THR A 282 -14.23 6.50 -14.38
C THR A 282 -13.58 6.49 -13.00
N TYR A 283 -14.12 5.67 -12.10
CA TYR A 283 -13.70 5.55 -10.71
C TYR A 283 -12.83 4.31 -10.53
N LEU A 284 -12.00 4.27 -9.48
CA LEU A 284 -11.17 3.10 -9.19
C LEU A 284 -11.92 2.08 -8.33
N TRP A 285 -11.62 0.81 -8.56
CA TRP A 285 -12.04 -0.31 -7.71
C TRP A 285 -10.98 -1.40 -7.72
N ASN A 286 -10.33 -1.58 -6.58
CA ASN A 286 -9.27 -2.57 -6.39
C ASN A 286 -9.71 -3.59 -5.36
N GLY A 287 -9.16 -4.80 -5.44
CA GLY A 287 -9.46 -5.86 -4.49
C GLY A 287 -8.28 -6.77 -4.20
N VAL A 288 -8.27 -7.32 -2.98
CA VAL A 288 -7.31 -8.33 -2.53
C VAL A 288 -8.12 -9.51 -1.99
N ARG A 289 -7.74 -10.72 -2.40
CA ARG A 289 -8.38 -11.96 -1.99
C ARG A 289 -8.21 -12.19 -0.48
N ARG A 290 -9.26 -12.67 0.17
CA ARG A 290 -9.25 -13.13 1.57
C ARG A 290 -8.99 -14.63 1.69
#